data_AF-V9XPK9-F1
#
_entry.id   AF-V9XPK9-F1
#
_cell.length_a   1.000
_cell.length_b   1.000
_cell.length_c   1.000
_cell.angle_alpha   90.00
_cell.angle_beta   90.00
_cell.angle_gamma   90.00
#
_symmetry.space_group_name_H-M   'P 1'
#
loop_
_entity.id
_entity.type
_entity.pdbx_description
1 polymer ?
#
loop_
_entity_poly.entity_id
_entity_poly.type
_entity_poly.pdbx_seq_one_letter_code
_entity_poly.pdbx_strand_id
1 'polypeptide(L)'
;MTMVQPPRRFGSTEHLASEAIAAFVDGELRMAAYMRAAQHLSMCPECAAEVEAQQQARHALRSAADHIPRMPSSLRGTLSNIPSHLCDPTPRPQAEEGFAARRWSILRRR
;
A
#
# COMPACT_ATOMS: atom_id res chain seq x y z
N MET A 1 -15.87 29.08 36.02
CA MET A 1 -16.44 29.26 34.66
C MET A 1 -15.33 29.00 33.66
N THR A 2 -15.24 27.79 33.12
CA THR A 2 -14.19 27.43 32.14
C THR A 2 -14.68 27.87 30.76
N MET A 3 -14.01 28.85 30.14
CA MET A 3 -14.35 29.28 28.78
C MET A 3 -13.86 28.22 27.79
N VAL A 4 -14.79 27.50 27.16
CA VAL A 4 -14.51 26.68 25.98
C VAL A 4 -14.20 27.66 24.85
N GLN A 5 -12.92 27.75 24.48
CA GLN A 5 -12.54 28.53 23.30
C GLN A 5 -13.18 27.89 22.06
N PRO A 6 -13.68 28.71 21.11
CA PRO A 6 -14.21 28.21 19.84
C PRO A 6 -13.09 27.47 19.08
N PRO A 7 -13.44 26.41 18.32
CA PRO A 7 -12.45 25.66 17.56
C PRO A 7 -11.74 26.59 16.58
N ARG A 8 -10.41 26.52 16.58
CA ARG A 8 -9.60 27.27 15.62
C ARG A 8 -9.98 26.81 14.21
N ARG A 9 -10.30 27.78 13.35
CA ARG A 9 -10.55 27.52 11.93
C ARG A 9 -9.20 27.50 11.23
N PHE A 10 -8.89 26.39 10.58
CA PHE A 10 -7.67 26.22 9.80
C PHE A 10 -7.92 26.69 8.36
N GLY A 11 -6.91 27.29 7.74
CA GLY A 11 -6.91 27.51 6.29
C GLY A 11 -6.65 26.19 5.54
N SER A 12 -7.09 26.07 4.28
CA SER A 12 -6.95 24.83 3.49
C SER A 12 -5.52 24.29 3.37
N THR A 13 -4.49 25.15 3.52
CA THR A 13 -3.07 24.78 3.51
C THR A 13 -2.50 24.44 4.89
N GLU A 14 -3.28 24.61 5.95
CA GLU A 14 -2.88 24.37 7.34
C GLU A 14 -3.29 22.98 7.86
N HIS A 15 -4.09 22.26 7.07
CA HIS A 15 -4.47 20.87 7.33
C HIS A 15 -3.32 19.91 7.02
N LEU A 16 -3.40 18.71 7.60
CA LEU A 16 -2.52 17.61 7.22
C LEU A 16 -2.73 17.27 5.73
N ALA A 17 -1.63 17.11 5.00
CA ALA A 17 -1.70 16.59 3.63
C ALA A 17 -2.25 15.16 3.63
N SER A 18 -2.96 14.76 2.57
CA SER A 18 -3.63 13.45 2.48
C SER A 18 -2.66 12.28 2.68
N GLU A 19 -1.43 12.40 2.18
CA GLU A 19 -0.36 11.42 2.40
C GLU A 19 0.08 11.32 3.87
N ALA A 20 0.05 12.42 4.63
CA ALA A 20 0.36 12.41 6.04
C ALA A 20 -0.75 11.74 6.87
N ILE A 21 -2.02 11.92 6.46
CA ILE A 21 -3.17 11.24 7.04
C ILE A 21 -3.05 9.73 6.81
N ALA A 22 -2.76 9.31 5.57
CA ALA A 22 -2.57 7.89 5.23
C ALA A 22 -1.43 7.26 6.06
N ALA A 23 -0.26 7.90 6.07
CA ALA A 23 0.88 7.42 6.86
C ALA A 23 0.60 7.38 8.37
N PHE A 24 -0.23 8.29 8.90
CA PHE A 24 -0.66 8.27 10.29
C PHE A 24 -1.54 7.05 10.59
N VAL A 25 -2.57 6.80 9.76
CA VAL A 25 -3.49 5.67 9.89
C VAL A 25 -2.79 4.32 9.73
N ASP A 26 -1.81 4.25 8.82
CA ASP A 26 -1.05 3.03 8.57
C ASP A 26 0.06 2.79 9.61
N GLY A 27 0.38 3.79 10.43
CA GLY A 27 1.42 3.72 11.47
C GLY A 27 2.84 3.87 10.92
N GLU A 28 3.00 4.48 9.75
CA GLU A 28 4.27 4.58 9.03
C GLU A 28 5.04 5.88 9.34
N LEU A 29 4.42 6.82 10.06
CA LEU A 29 5.10 8.05 10.48
C LEU A 29 6.18 7.77 11.52
N ARG A 30 7.34 8.42 11.36
CA ARG A 30 8.36 8.50 12.41
C ARG A 30 7.80 9.24 13.64
N MET A 31 8.29 8.89 14.83
CA MET A 31 7.80 9.38 16.13
C MET A 31 7.57 10.91 16.18
N ALA A 32 8.51 11.72 15.70
CA ALA A 32 8.39 13.18 15.71
C ALA A 32 7.26 13.70 14.79
N ALA A 33 7.02 13.04 13.65
CA ALA A 33 5.91 13.39 12.75
C ALA A 33 4.57 12.91 13.35
N TYR A 34 4.55 11.71 13.94
CA TYR A 34 3.39 11.17 14.62
C TYR A 34 2.89 12.10 15.74
N MET A 35 3.79 12.58 16.63
CA MET A 35 3.39 13.48 17.72
C MET A 35 2.79 14.80 17.20
N ARG A 36 3.36 15.38 16.14
CA ARG A 36 2.82 16.60 15.53
C ARG A 36 1.45 16.37 14.90
N ALA A 37 1.27 15.24 14.20
CA ALA A 37 -0.01 14.86 13.63
C ALA A 37 -1.06 14.63 14.74
N ALA A 38 -0.73 13.86 15.78
CA ALA A 38 -1.61 13.62 16.93
C ALA A 38 -2.03 14.92 17.63
N GLN A 39 -1.09 15.85 17.83
CA GLN A 39 -1.40 17.16 18.37
C GLN A 39 -2.38 17.92 17.45
N HIS A 40 -2.11 17.95 16.14
CA HIS A 40 -3.00 18.62 15.18
C HIS A 40 -4.41 18.01 15.18
N LEU A 41 -4.55 16.68 15.21
CA LEU A 41 -5.84 15.99 15.25
C LEU A 41 -6.67 16.35 16.49
N SER A 42 -6.03 16.60 17.63
CA SER A 42 -6.74 17.05 18.85
C SER A 42 -7.33 18.47 18.74
N MET A 43 -6.87 19.26 17.78
CA MET A 43 -7.28 20.65 17.59
C MET A 43 -8.09 20.86 16.31
N CYS A 44 -7.99 19.95 15.32
CA CYS A 44 -8.62 20.06 14.01
C CYS A 44 -9.61 18.91 13.76
N PRO A 45 -10.93 19.16 13.88
CA PRO A 45 -11.95 18.13 13.69
C PRO A 45 -12.05 17.64 12.24
N GLU A 46 -11.70 18.47 11.26
CA GLU A 46 -11.71 18.10 9.83
C GLU A 46 -10.67 17.02 9.53
N CYS A 47 -9.44 17.20 10.01
CA CYS A 47 -8.39 16.19 9.89
C CYS A 47 -8.71 14.92 10.69
N ALA A 48 -9.38 15.06 11.85
CA ALA A 48 -9.84 13.90 12.61
C ALA A 48 -10.88 13.07 11.83
N ALA A 49 -11.82 13.73 11.16
CA ALA A 49 -12.82 13.07 10.33
C ALA A 49 -12.19 12.33 9.12
N GLU A 50 -11.18 12.93 8.47
CA GLU A 50 -10.42 12.28 7.39
C GLU A 50 -9.69 11.01 7.89
N VAL A 51 -9.08 11.09 9.08
CA VAL A 51 -8.41 9.93 9.73
C VAL A 51 -9.41 8.82 10.03
N GLU A 52 -10.62 9.14 10.49
CA GLU A 52 -11.70 8.17 10.71
C GLU A 52 -12.17 7.53 9.39
N ALA A 53 -12.35 8.34 8.34
CA ALA A 53 -12.75 7.86 7.02
C ALA A 53 -11.74 6.87 6.43
N GLN A 54 -10.44 7.16 6.52
CA GLN A 54 -9.39 6.24 6.08
C GLN A 54 -9.32 4.97 6.93
N GLN A 55 -9.50 5.05 8.25
CA GLN A 55 -9.58 3.86 9.11
C GLN A 55 -10.76 2.96 8.72
N GLN A 56 -11.93 3.55 8.46
CA GLN A 56 -13.10 2.81 8.01
C GLN A 56 -12.84 2.13 6.66
N ALA A 57 -12.19 2.81 5.73
CA ALA A 57 -11.79 2.22 4.45
C ALA A 57 -10.82 1.05 4.65
N ARG A 58 -9.79 1.20 5.49
CA ARG A 58 -8.83 0.14 5.83
C ARG A 58 -9.51 -1.06 6.48
N HIS A 59 -10.46 -0.82 7.38
CA HIS A 59 -11.26 -1.89 8.00
C HIS A 59 -12.10 -2.63 6.95
N ALA A 60 -12.80 -1.89 6.08
CA ALA A 60 -13.61 -2.48 5.01
C ALA A 60 -12.77 -3.39 4.10
N LEU A 61 -11.59 -2.93 3.67
CA LEU A 61 -10.66 -3.72 2.85
C LEU A 61 -10.19 -5.00 3.58
N ARG A 62 -9.88 -4.91 4.87
CA ARG A 62 -9.48 -6.08 5.67
C ARG A 62 -10.63 -7.07 5.85
N SER A 63 -11.84 -6.59 6.13
CA SER A 63 -13.01 -7.47 6.23
C SER A 63 -13.35 -8.14 4.90
N ALA A 64 -13.15 -7.44 3.77
CA ALA A 64 -13.31 -8.03 2.45
C ALA A 64 -12.22 -9.07 2.15
N ALA A 65 -11.02 -8.91 2.72
CA ALA A 65 -9.92 -9.85 2.56
C ALA A 65 -10.23 -11.24 3.11
N ASP A 66 -11.05 -11.33 4.16
CA ASP A 66 -11.55 -12.61 4.70
C ASP A 66 -12.45 -13.36 3.69
N HIS A 67 -12.93 -12.67 2.66
CA HIS A 67 -13.78 -13.23 1.60
C HIS A 67 -13.05 -13.33 0.25
N ILE A 68 -11.76 -13.00 0.20
CA ILE A 68 -10.94 -13.17 -1.01
C ILE A 68 -10.74 -14.68 -1.24
N PRO A 69 -11.01 -15.18 -2.46
CA PRO A 69 -10.72 -16.55 -2.82
C PRO A 69 -9.23 -16.86 -2.57
N ARG A 70 -8.97 -17.88 -1.75
CA ARG A 70 -7.60 -18.35 -1.54
C ARG A 70 -7.00 -18.74 -2.89
N MET A 71 -5.73 -18.41 -3.07
CA MET A 71 -4.98 -18.79 -4.26
C MET A 71 -5.11 -20.30 -4.50
N PRO A 72 -5.57 -20.74 -5.69
CA PRO A 72 -5.63 -22.16 -6.01
C PRO A 72 -4.25 -22.82 -5.87
N SER A 73 -4.19 -24.00 -5.28
CA SER A 73 -2.94 -24.74 -5.07
C SER A 73 -2.21 -25.04 -6.39
N SER A 74 -2.96 -25.25 -7.47
CA SER A 74 -2.45 -25.42 -8.83
C SER A 74 -1.68 -24.18 -9.32
N LEU A 75 -2.30 -22.99 -9.24
CA LEU A 75 -1.68 -21.74 -9.62
C LEU A 75 -0.44 -21.45 -8.76
N ARG A 76 -0.54 -21.69 -7.44
CA ARG A 76 0.61 -21.55 -6.53
C ARG A 76 1.77 -22.46 -6.95
N GLY A 77 1.49 -23.72 -7.30
CA GLY A 77 2.49 -24.66 -7.80
C GLY A 77 3.13 -24.21 -9.10
N THR A 78 2.35 -23.66 -10.04
CA THR A 78 2.89 -23.10 -11.29
C THR A 78 3.78 -21.89 -11.04
N LEU A 79 3.37 -20.95 -10.17
CA LEU A 79 4.19 -19.78 -9.82
C LEU A 79 5.50 -20.17 -9.13
N SER A 80 5.48 -21.18 -8.24
CA SER A 80 6.69 -21.69 -7.59
C SER A 80 7.70 -22.30 -8.57
N ASN A 81 7.27 -22.64 -9.80
CA ASN A 81 8.13 -23.21 -10.83
C ASN A 81 8.66 -22.17 -11.83
N ILE A 82 8.38 -20.87 -11.62
CA ILE A 82 8.93 -19.80 -12.46
C ILE A 82 10.43 -19.67 -12.18
N PRO A 83 11.32 -19.82 -13.19
CA PRO A 83 12.76 -19.70 -12.98
C PRO A 83 13.17 -18.26 -12.60
N SER A 84 13.69 -18.07 -11.40
CA SER A 84 14.11 -16.76 -10.87
C SER A 84 15.32 -16.14 -11.59
N HIS A 85 16.09 -16.92 -12.35
CA HIS A 85 17.25 -16.44 -13.11
C HIS A 85 16.85 -15.55 -14.32
N LEU A 86 15.57 -15.49 -14.68
CA LEU A 86 15.08 -14.53 -15.70
C LEU A 86 14.85 -13.12 -15.15
N CYS A 87 14.87 -12.95 -13.82
CA CYS A 87 14.72 -11.65 -13.14
C CYS A 87 16.06 -11.03 -12.74
N ASP A 88 17.18 -11.48 -13.30
CA ASP A 88 18.49 -10.89 -13.07
C ASP A 88 18.58 -9.52 -13.79
N PRO A 89 18.70 -8.38 -13.08
CA PRO A 89 18.85 -7.07 -13.71
C PRO A 89 20.28 -6.84 -14.24
N THR A 90 21.19 -7.81 -14.14
CA THR A 90 22.51 -7.65 -14.74
C THR A 90 22.41 -7.73 -16.27
N PRO A 91 22.85 -6.68 -17.00
CA PRO A 91 23.00 -6.81 -18.44
C PRO A 91 24.19 -7.73 -18.67
N ARG A 92 23.93 -9.03 -18.85
CA ARG A 92 24.98 -9.95 -19.29
C ARG A 92 25.37 -9.58 -20.73
N PRO A 93 26.65 -9.32 -21.02
CA PRO A 93 27.11 -9.27 -22.40
C PRO A 93 26.92 -10.65 -23.01
N GLN A 94 26.42 -10.65 -24.23
CA GLN A 94 25.85 -11.78 -24.93
C GLN A 94 26.84 -12.95 -25.07
N ALA A 95 26.39 -14.12 -24.65
CA ALA A 95 26.80 -15.38 -25.24
C ALA A 95 25.51 -16.20 -25.49
N GLU A 96 24.94 -15.95 -26.67
CA GLU A 96 24.11 -16.86 -27.45
C GLU A 96 24.66 -18.31 -27.25
N GLU A 97 23.90 -19.37 -26.98
CA GLU A 97 22.85 -19.98 -27.78
C GLU A 97 22.21 -21.10 -26.93
N GLY A 98 20.88 -21.30 -27.01
CA GLY A 98 20.31 -22.63 -26.72
C GLY A 98 19.11 -22.75 -25.78
N PHE A 99 18.63 -21.67 -25.16
CA PHE A 99 17.44 -21.76 -24.29
C PHE A 99 16.11 -21.36 -24.97
N ALA A 100 16.13 -20.42 -25.93
CA ALA A 100 14.91 -19.93 -26.59
C ALA A 100 14.27 -20.94 -27.55
N ALA A 101 15.05 -21.84 -28.16
CA ALA A 101 14.57 -22.74 -29.22
C ALA A 101 13.63 -23.86 -28.73
N ARG A 102 13.73 -24.28 -27.46
CA ARG A 102 12.96 -25.44 -26.96
C ARG A 102 11.56 -25.12 -26.44
N ARG A 103 11.24 -23.85 -26.17
CA ARG A 103 10.00 -23.47 -25.48
C ARG A 103 8.89 -22.95 -26.39
N TRP A 104 9.22 -22.52 -27.61
CA TRP A 104 8.24 -22.04 -28.60
C TRP A 104 7.65 -23.18 -29.45
N SER A 105 8.26 -24.35 -29.44
CA SER A 105 7.74 -25.56 -30.10
C SER A 105 6.50 -26.14 -29.40
N ILE A 106 6.30 -25.83 -28.12
CA ILE A 106 5.14 -26.31 -27.34
C ILE A 106 3.90 -25.41 -27.55
N LEU A 107 4.07 -24.12 -27.86
CA LEU A 107 2.94 -23.20 -28.08
C LEU A 107 2.46 -23.09 -29.55
N ARG A 108 2.99 -23.90 -30.48
CA ARG A 108 2.57 -23.93 -31.92
C ARG A 108 1.95 -25.25 -32.40
N ARG A 109 1.41 -26.07 -31.49
CA ARG A 109 0.39 -27.08 -31.80
C ARG A 109 -0.66 -26.92 -30.70
N ARG A 110 -1.90 -26.53 -31.01
CA ARG A 110 -3.00 -27.50 -31.19
C ARG A 110 -2.96 -28.63 -30.17
#